data_AF-A0AAF0EDR6-F1
#
_entry.id   AF-A0AAF0EDR6-F1
#
_cell.length_a   1.000
_cell.length_b   1.000
_cell.length_c   1.000
_cell.angle_alpha   90.00
_cell.angle_beta   90.00
_cell.angle_gamma   90.00
#
_symmetry.space_group_name_H-M   'P 1'
#
loop_
_entity.id
_entity.type
_entity.pdbx_description
1 polymer ?
#
loop_
_entity_poly.entity_id
_entity_poly.type
_entity_poly.pdbx_seq_one_letter_code
_entity_poly.pdbx_strand_id
1 'polypeptide(L)'
;MNAASTGSAAVPSANTTAAPSSTAPPPPLPNGFINPLPQGNRPFEGEPLNAIVSHNSSSDMLDPEGFLVWATALGFGVSCLGQGDPQTIMYADLGPKNERVKQGSGSGFNGVLRWNYGMPEVGTCRETFEGGNHFRWFMQRSRHGTAYFLATSLEQSLSNLHNVQTDGYNRGRDQVVNIATQPGGIEWKGNKFQATVAWIEPGRLMNATSQNISHAEMALPDQPIVDGRIAVLYLL
;
A
#
# COMPACT_ATOMS: atom_id res chain seq x y z
N MET A 1 71.79 23.94 2.55
CA MET A 1 70.72 24.96 2.71
C MET A 1 70.02 25.04 1.35
N ASN A 2 68.91 24.31 1.18
CA ASN A 2 67.54 24.85 1.01
C ASN A 2 67.46 25.99 -0.02
N ALA A 3 66.60 25.99 -1.05
CA ALA A 3 65.47 25.15 -1.41
C ALA A 3 65.19 25.31 -2.92
N ALA A 4 64.58 24.30 -3.54
CA ALA A 4 64.00 24.39 -4.87
C ALA A 4 62.69 25.20 -4.82
N SER A 5 62.56 26.23 -5.65
CA SER A 5 61.30 26.96 -5.85
C SER A 5 60.56 26.37 -7.06
N THR A 6 59.49 25.63 -6.78
CA THR A 6 58.55 25.10 -7.77
C THR A 6 57.64 26.22 -8.31
N GLY A 7 57.47 26.24 -9.62
CA GLY A 7 56.54 27.13 -10.31
C GLY A 7 55.08 26.75 -10.02
N SER A 8 54.26 27.75 -9.71
CA SER A 8 52.81 27.61 -9.61
C SER A 8 52.17 28.06 -10.92
N ALA A 9 51.70 27.10 -11.72
CA ALA A 9 50.86 27.37 -12.88
C ALA A 9 49.41 27.52 -12.40
N ALA A 10 48.82 28.70 -12.62
CA ALA A 10 47.42 28.97 -12.31
C ALA A 10 46.50 28.15 -13.22
N VAL A 11 45.66 27.31 -12.63
CA VAL A 11 44.57 26.59 -13.32
C VAL A 11 43.41 27.57 -13.51
N PRO A 12 42.87 27.76 -14.73
CA PRO A 12 41.71 28.62 -14.93
C PRO A 12 40.47 27.96 -14.33
N SER A 13 39.81 28.67 -13.42
CA SER A 13 38.55 28.25 -12.80
C SER A 13 37.43 28.33 -13.83
N ALA A 14 37.02 27.17 -14.37
CA ALA A 14 35.85 27.06 -15.24
C ALA A 14 34.58 27.29 -14.39
N ASN A 15 34.04 28.50 -14.48
CA ASN A 15 32.79 28.88 -13.85
C ASN A 15 31.63 28.39 -14.74
N THR A 16 31.35 27.08 -14.74
CA THR A 16 30.14 26.51 -15.35
C THR A 16 28.96 26.77 -14.43
N THR A 17 28.26 27.87 -14.66
CA THR A 17 26.89 28.08 -14.18
C THR A 17 26.02 26.97 -14.76
N ALA A 18 25.68 25.98 -13.94
CA ALA A 18 24.68 24.98 -14.27
C ALA A 18 23.35 25.69 -14.54
N ALA A 19 22.84 25.56 -15.76
CA ALA A 19 21.50 26.02 -16.11
C ALA A 19 20.48 25.27 -15.22
N PRO A 20 19.42 25.93 -14.72
CA PRO A 20 18.39 25.25 -13.96
C PRO A 20 17.72 24.22 -14.87
N SER A 21 17.76 22.95 -14.47
CA SER A 21 17.03 21.88 -15.13
C SER A 21 15.53 22.17 -15.04
N SER A 22 14.95 22.68 -16.12
CA SER A 22 13.50 22.83 -16.24
C SER A 22 12.88 21.45 -16.52
N THR A 23 12.80 20.61 -15.49
CA THR A 23 12.02 19.37 -15.57
C THR A 23 10.55 19.77 -15.66
N ALA A 24 9.86 19.31 -16.70
CA ALA A 24 8.42 19.47 -16.86
C ALA A 24 7.69 19.00 -15.57
N PRO A 25 6.56 19.62 -15.20
CA PRO A 25 5.82 19.20 -14.01
C PRO A 25 5.42 17.72 -14.12
N PRO A 26 5.42 16.97 -13.01
CA PRO A 26 5.05 15.56 -13.03
C PRO A 26 3.60 15.38 -13.52
N PRO A 27 3.26 14.26 -14.16
CA PRO A 27 1.90 14.00 -14.62
C PRO A 27 0.91 14.02 -13.44
N PRO A 28 -0.36 14.37 -13.67
CA PRO A 28 -1.37 14.33 -12.61
C PRO A 28 -1.48 12.92 -12.00
N LEU A 29 -1.90 12.86 -10.73
CA LEU A 29 -2.21 11.57 -10.09
C LEU A 29 -3.39 10.90 -10.83
N PRO A 30 -3.47 9.55 -10.82
CA PRO A 30 -4.65 8.84 -11.28
C PRO A 30 -5.91 9.35 -10.56
N ASN A 31 -7.02 9.48 -11.29
CA ASN A 31 -8.31 9.84 -10.70
C ASN A 31 -8.87 8.68 -9.88
N GLY A 32 -9.78 8.97 -8.93
CA GLY A 32 -10.48 7.93 -8.18
C GLY A 32 -10.29 7.94 -6.67
N PHE A 33 -9.66 8.97 -6.12
CA PHE A 33 -9.52 9.18 -4.68
C PHE A 33 -9.23 10.66 -4.41
N ILE A 34 -9.52 11.12 -3.20
CA ILE A 34 -9.05 12.42 -2.71
C ILE A 34 -7.55 12.29 -2.42
N ASN A 35 -6.72 13.16 -3.00
CA ASN A 35 -5.30 13.20 -2.67
C ASN A 35 -5.14 13.47 -1.16
N PRO A 36 -4.52 12.55 -0.40
CA PRO A 36 -4.45 12.69 1.05
C PRO A 36 -3.38 13.70 1.50
N LEU A 37 -2.47 14.11 0.59
CA LEU A 37 -1.50 15.18 0.84
C LEU A 37 -2.15 16.59 0.76
N PRO A 38 -1.67 17.57 1.56
CA PRO A 38 -0.51 17.52 2.45
C PRO A 38 -0.80 17.00 3.87
N GLN A 39 -2.05 16.66 4.20
CA GLN A 39 -2.47 16.37 5.57
C GLN A 39 -1.94 15.02 6.10
N GLY A 40 -1.73 14.03 5.22
CA GLY A 40 -1.01 12.80 5.56
C GLY A 40 -1.21 11.72 4.51
N ASN A 41 -0.46 10.62 4.59
CA ASN A 41 -0.74 9.39 3.83
C ASN A 41 -0.26 8.18 4.63
N ARG A 42 -0.65 8.11 5.91
CA ARG A 42 -0.13 7.10 6.83
C ARG A 42 -1.20 6.65 7.82
N PRO A 43 -1.33 5.34 8.08
CA PRO A 43 -1.90 4.83 9.31
C PRO A 43 -0.98 5.22 10.47
N PHE A 44 -1.55 5.56 11.62
CA PHE A 44 -0.79 6.08 12.77
C PHE A 44 0.26 5.10 13.34
N GLU A 45 0.24 3.82 12.93
CA GLU A 45 1.08 2.73 13.45
C GLU A 45 2.18 2.25 12.48
N GLY A 46 2.32 2.89 11.30
CA GLY A 46 3.50 2.72 10.43
C GLY A 46 3.39 1.72 9.27
N GLU A 47 2.28 0.97 9.14
CA GLU A 47 2.04 0.18 7.93
C GLU A 47 1.81 1.10 6.71
N PRO A 48 2.37 0.82 5.52
CA PRO A 48 2.23 1.70 4.36
C PRO A 48 0.87 1.53 3.65
N LEU A 49 0.15 2.62 3.36
CA LEU A 49 -0.99 2.59 2.43
C LEU A 49 -0.46 2.48 0.99
N ASN A 50 -0.28 1.25 0.52
CA ASN A 50 0.45 0.92 -0.70
C ASN A 50 -0.45 0.43 -1.85
N ALA A 51 -1.76 0.29 -1.64
CA ALA A 51 -2.74 0.11 -2.71
C ALA A 51 -4.03 0.92 -2.44
N ILE A 52 -4.74 1.25 -3.52
CA ILE A 52 -5.99 2.02 -3.51
C ILE A 52 -6.98 1.33 -4.45
N VAL A 53 -8.19 1.04 -4.00
CA VAL A 53 -9.34 0.76 -4.87
C VAL A 53 -10.07 2.06 -5.13
N SER A 54 -10.15 2.42 -6.40
CA SER A 54 -10.68 3.68 -6.90
C SER A 54 -12.19 3.82 -6.70
N HIS A 55 -12.66 5.03 -6.34
CA HIS A 55 -14.09 5.38 -6.37
C HIS A 55 -14.68 5.45 -7.79
N ASN A 56 -13.86 5.27 -8.83
CA ASN A 56 -14.33 5.10 -10.21
C ASN A 56 -14.59 3.62 -10.55
N SER A 57 -14.48 2.70 -9.58
CA SER A 57 -14.87 1.30 -9.76
C SER A 57 -16.40 1.15 -9.79
N SER A 58 -16.89 0.00 -10.26
CA SER A 58 -18.32 -0.34 -10.28
C SER A 58 -18.98 -0.10 -8.92
N SER A 59 -20.13 0.58 -8.91
CA SER A 59 -20.81 1.06 -7.69
C SER A 59 -21.11 -0.04 -6.68
N ASP A 60 -21.43 -1.23 -7.18
CA ASP A 60 -21.81 -2.41 -6.39
C ASP A 60 -20.62 -2.95 -5.57
N MET A 61 -19.41 -2.42 -5.78
CA MET A 61 -18.19 -2.75 -5.03
C MET A 61 -17.77 -1.65 -4.06
N LEU A 62 -18.43 -0.49 -4.10
CA LEU A 62 -18.05 0.69 -3.33
C LEU A 62 -18.76 0.81 -1.98
N ASP A 63 -19.67 -0.12 -1.69
CA ASP A 63 -20.14 -0.38 -0.33
C ASP A 63 -19.26 -1.44 0.38
N PRO A 64 -19.26 -1.50 1.73
CA PRO A 64 -18.42 -2.44 2.47
C PRO A 64 -18.66 -3.91 2.12
N GLU A 65 -19.88 -4.30 1.77
CA GLU A 65 -20.21 -5.70 1.50
C GLU A 65 -19.63 -6.11 0.14
N GLY A 66 -19.87 -5.32 -0.90
CA GLY A 66 -19.28 -5.53 -2.23
C GLY A 66 -17.75 -5.58 -2.19
N PHE A 67 -17.12 -4.67 -1.44
CA PHE A 67 -15.67 -4.70 -1.21
C PHE A 67 -15.19 -6.00 -0.56
N LEU A 68 -15.91 -6.52 0.43
CA LEU A 68 -15.56 -7.78 1.09
C LEU A 68 -15.80 -8.99 0.17
N VAL A 69 -16.81 -8.96 -0.71
CA VAL A 69 -16.99 -10.00 -1.73
C VAL A 69 -15.81 -10.00 -2.72
N TRP A 70 -15.36 -8.82 -3.17
CA TRP A 70 -14.16 -8.70 -4.00
C TRP A 70 -12.90 -9.21 -3.29
N ALA A 71 -12.70 -8.81 -2.04
CA ALA A 71 -11.57 -9.30 -1.24
C ALA A 71 -11.62 -10.83 -1.06
N THR A 72 -12.83 -11.40 -0.96
CA THR A 72 -13.01 -12.86 -0.93
C THR A 72 -12.63 -13.52 -2.25
N ALA A 73 -13.02 -12.92 -3.39
CA ALA A 73 -12.62 -13.39 -4.72
C ALA A 73 -11.11 -13.29 -4.95
N LEU A 74 -10.43 -12.31 -4.34
CA LEU A 74 -8.96 -12.24 -4.34
C LEU A 74 -8.30 -13.37 -3.56
N GLY A 75 -9.02 -14.09 -2.70
CA GLY A 75 -8.48 -15.11 -1.81
C GLY A 75 -8.18 -14.61 -0.40
N PHE A 76 -8.83 -13.53 0.05
CA PHE A 76 -8.74 -13.05 1.42
C PHE A 76 -10.02 -13.32 2.20
N GLY A 77 -9.96 -13.29 3.51
CA GLY A 77 -11.14 -13.35 4.36
C GLY A 77 -10.92 -12.51 5.61
N VAL A 78 -12.00 -12.16 6.30
CA VAL A 78 -11.89 -11.57 7.63
C VAL A 78 -11.14 -12.56 8.52
N SER A 79 -10.26 -12.06 9.40
CA SER A 79 -9.45 -12.86 10.32
C SER A 79 -10.24 -14.00 10.97
N CYS A 80 -9.54 -15.09 11.30
CA CYS A 80 -10.10 -16.33 11.83
C CYS A 80 -11.29 -16.09 12.80
N LEU A 81 -12.46 -16.64 12.46
CA LEU A 81 -13.71 -16.52 13.23
C LEU A 81 -14.23 -15.09 13.45
N GLY A 82 -13.84 -14.13 12.61
CA GLY A 82 -14.24 -12.73 12.74
C GLY A 82 -13.61 -12.00 13.93
N GLN A 83 -12.60 -12.59 14.56
CA GLN A 83 -11.92 -11.99 15.70
C GLN A 83 -10.93 -10.93 15.21
N GLY A 84 -11.42 -9.70 15.06
CA GLY A 84 -10.56 -8.54 15.10
C GLY A 84 -10.17 -8.28 16.55
N ASP A 85 -8.89 -8.05 16.82
CA ASP A 85 -8.42 -7.65 18.15
C ASP A 85 -8.67 -6.15 18.34
N PRO A 86 -9.51 -5.71 19.31
CA PRO A 86 -9.73 -4.30 19.59
C PRO A 86 -8.45 -3.53 19.93
N GLN A 87 -7.39 -4.21 20.39
CA GLN A 87 -6.09 -3.60 20.68
C GLN A 87 -5.29 -3.29 19.41
N THR A 88 -5.69 -3.81 18.25
CA THR A 88 -4.98 -3.66 16.97
C THR A 88 -5.73 -2.77 15.96
N ILE A 89 -6.73 -2.01 16.42
CA ILE A 89 -7.52 -1.12 15.57
C ILE A 89 -6.67 0.07 15.15
N MET A 90 -6.36 0.11 13.85
CA MET A 90 -5.65 1.23 13.25
C MET A 90 -6.59 2.31 12.74
N TYR A 91 -6.05 3.54 12.66
CA TYR A 91 -6.67 4.68 12.00
C TYR A 91 -5.71 5.23 10.94
N ALA A 92 -6.24 5.84 9.89
CA ALA A 92 -5.49 6.48 8.83
C ALA A 92 -6.03 7.89 8.52
N ASP A 93 -5.12 8.80 8.16
CA ASP A 93 -5.47 10.06 7.52
C ASP A 93 -5.50 9.86 6.00
N LEU A 94 -6.70 9.95 5.42
CA LEU A 94 -6.94 9.82 3.98
C LEU A 94 -7.28 11.18 3.37
N GLY A 95 -6.83 12.28 3.95
CA GLY A 95 -7.02 13.63 3.45
C GLY A 95 -8.26 14.34 4.00
N PRO A 96 -8.67 15.46 3.35
CA PRO A 96 -9.70 16.34 3.87
C PRO A 96 -11.02 15.61 4.17
N LYS A 97 -11.58 15.86 5.35
CA LYS A 97 -12.81 15.21 5.88
C LYS A 97 -12.67 13.69 6.10
N ASN A 98 -11.45 13.17 6.05
CA ASN A 98 -11.09 11.77 6.25
C ASN A 98 -9.81 11.65 7.12
N GLU A 99 -9.64 12.54 8.11
CA GLU A 99 -8.37 12.68 8.86
C GLU A 99 -8.15 11.57 9.91
N ARG A 100 -9.22 10.85 10.29
CA ARG A 100 -9.19 9.78 11.30
C ARG A 100 -10.08 8.61 10.90
N VAL A 101 -9.82 8.04 9.73
CA VAL A 101 -10.57 6.89 9.21
C VAL A 101 -10.15 5.63 9.95
N LYS A 102 -11.09 5.02 10.67
CA LYS A 102 -10.90 3.71 11.30
C LYS A 102 -10.77 2.63 10.23
N GLN A 103 -9.92 1.63 10.45
CA GLN A 103 -9.92 0.43 9.60
C GLN A 103 -11.31 -0.23 9.58
N GLY A 104 -11.61 -0.94 8.49
CA GLY A 104 -12.83 -1.71 8.37
C GLY A 104 -14.10 -0.87 8.24
N SER A 105 -15.24 -1.51 8.55
CA SER A 105 -16.54 -0.86 8.74
C SER A 105 -17.06 -1.05 10.17
N GLY A 106 -18.01 -0.21 10.59
CA GLY A 106 -18.65 -0.31 11.90
C GLY A 106 -17.65 -0.30 13.07
N SER A 107 -17.51 -1.44 13.75
CA SER A 107 -16.59 -1.61 14.89
C SER A 107 -15.11 -1.52 14.48
N GLY A 108 -14.78 -1.89 13.24
CA GLY A 108 -13.41 -2.00 12.71
C GLY A 108 -12.77 -3.38 12.85
N PHE A 109 -13.46 -4.35 13.46
CA PHE A 109 -12.94 -5.72 13.63
C PHE A 109 -12.81 -6.49 12.31
N ASN A 110 -13.55 -6.09 11.28
CA ASN A 110 -13.40 -6.63 9.93
C ASN A 110 -12.31 -5.90 9.10
N GLY A 111 -11.56 -4.98 9.73
CA GLY A 111 -10.56 -4.16 9.04
C GLY A 111 -9.27 -4.89 8.68
N VAL A 112 -9.06 -6.11 9.19
CA VAL A 112 -7.91 -6.98 8.92
C VAL A 112 -8.37 -8.16 8.07
N LEU A 113 -7.86 -8.25 6.85
CA LEU A 113 -8.12 -9.37 5.93
C LEU A 113 -6.86 -10.19 5.73
N ARG A 114 -7.00 -11.50 5.83
CA ARG A 114 -5.90 -12.48 5.79
C ARG A 114 -6.09 -13.44 4.64
N TRP A 115 -4.98 -13.90 4.06
CA TRP A 115 -5.00 -14.89 2.98
C TRP A 115 -5.77 -16.12 3.44
N ASN A 116 -6.76 -16.54 2.67
CA ASN A 116 -7.68 -17.61 3.07
C ASN A 116 -7.31 -18.96 2.46
N TYR A 117 -6.22 -19.08 1.69
CA TYR A 117 -5.78 -20.34 1.07
C TYR A 117 -6.85 -21.05 0.21
N GLY A 118 -7.78 -20.28 -0.38
CA GLY A 118 -8.92 -20.82 -1.13
C GLY A 118 -10.05 -21.37 -0.26
N MET A 119 -10.02 -21.12 1.05
CA MET A 119 -11.00 -21.57 2.04
C MET A 119 -11.43 -20.39 2.93
N PRO A 120 -12.35 -19.51 2.49
CA PRO A 120 -12.71 -18.29 3.22
C PRO A 120 -13.18 -18.52 4.66
N GLU A 121 -13.82 -19.65 4.94
CA GLU A 121 -14.39 -19.96 6.26
C GLU A 121 -13.38 -20.52 7.27
N VAL A 122 -12.28 -21.16 6.82
CA VAL A 122 -11.32 -21.86 7.71
C VAL A 122 -9.85 -21.58 7.39
N GLY A 123 -9.53 -21.15 6.18
CA GLY A 123 -8.17 -20.94 5.73
C GLY A 123 -7.55 -19.63 6.22
N THR A 124 -8.35 -18.66 6.67
CA THR A 124 -7.82 -17.52 7.43
C THR A 124 -7.27 -17.94 8.81
N CYS A 125 -7.80 -19.02 9.38
CA CYS A 125 -7.21 -19.67 10.57
C CYS A 125 -5.93 -20.44 10.23
N ARG A 126 -5.80 -20.94 9.00
CA ARG A 126 -4.58 -21.61 8.51
C ARG A 126 -3.46 -20.59 8.28
N GLU A 127 -3.78 -19.41 7.77
CA GLU A 127 -2.84 -18.28 7.63
C GLU A 127 -2.24 -17.85 8.96
N THR A 128 -3.03 -17.90 10.04
CA THR A 128 -2.49 -17.71 11.39
C THR A 128 -1.27 -18.62 11.64
N PHE A 129 -1.29 -19.87 11.20
CA PHE A 129 -0.19 -20.81 11.42
C PHE A 129 0.89 -20.82 10.32
N GLU A 130 0.55 -20.46 9.09
CA GLU A 130 1.46 -20.58 7.93
C GLU A 130 2.08 -19.24 7.49
N GLY A 131 1.52 -18.11 7.92
CA GLY A 131 1.79 -16.78 7.35
C GLY A 131 1.06 -16.62 6.02
N GLY A 132 1.24 -15.50 5.33
CA GLY A 132 0.56 -15.26 4.06
C GLY A 132 0.40 -13.79 3.76
N ASN A 133 -0.42 -13.51 2.74
CA ASN A 133 -0.76 -12.13 2.42
C ASN A 133 -1.80 -11.61 3.41
N HIS A 134 -1.62 -10.38 3.83
CA HIS A 134 -2.45 -9.68 4.80
C HIS A 134 -2.67 -8.27 4.28
N PHE A 135 -3.88 -7.74 4.46
CA PHE A 135 -4.05 -6.30 4.37
C PHE A 135 -5.09 -5.75 5.31
N ARG A 136 -4.82 -4.52 5.75
CA ARG A 136 -5.83 -3.65 6.36
C ARG A 136 -6.48 -2.79 5.30
N TRP A 137 -7.73 -2.39 5.53
CA TRP A 137 -8.45 -1.51 4.63
C TRP A 137 -9.14 -0.35 5.34
N PHE A 138 -9.15 0.81 4.68
CA PHE A 138 -9.68 2.07 5.19
C PHE A 138 -10.56 2.74 4.13
N MET A 139 -11.74 3.22 4.54
CA MET A 139 -12.73 3.77 3.62
C MET A 139 -12.66 5.30 3.54
N GLN A 140 -12.15 5.81 2.42
CA GLN A 140 -12.19 7.23 2.10
C GLN A 140 -13.53 7.60 1.49
N ARG A 141 -14.24 8.56 2.10
CA ARG A 141 -15.53 9.06 1.60
C ARG A 141 -15.36 10.40 0.91
N SER A 142 -16.01 10.53 -0.24
CA SER A 142 -16.04 11.77 -1.02
C SER A 142 -17.44 12.01 -1.59
N ARG A 143 -17.65 13.20 -2.17
CA ARG A 143 -18.87 13.50 -2.95
C ARG A 143 -18.96 12.69 -4.25
N HIS A 144 -17.86 12.08 -4.69
CA HIS A 144 -17.76 11.32 -5.94
C HIS A 144 -17.87 9.80 -5.71
N GLY A 145 -18.01 9.36 -4.45
CA GLY A 145 -18.08 7.95 -4.08
C GLY A 145 -17.05 7.59 -3.01
N THR A 146 -16.87 6.28 -2.84
CA THR A 146 -15.99 5.67 -1.85
C THR A 146 -14.74 5.11 -2.52
N ALA A 147 -13.56 5.43 -1.98
CA ALA A 147 -12.31 4.75 -2.33
C ALA A 147 -11.82 3.94 -1.12
N TYR A 148 -11.10 2.85 -1.36
CA TYR A 148 -10.51 2.03 -0.30
C TYR A 148 -9.00 2.13 -0.34
N PHE A 149 -8.38 2.52 0.77
CA PHE A 149 -6.93 2.51 0.93
C PHE A 149 -6.53 1.24 1.66
N LEU A 150 -5.54 0.53 1.13
CA LEU A 150 -5.09 -0.76 1.62
C LEU A 150 -3.66 -0.66 2.13
N ALA A 151 -3.40 -1.24 3.29
CA ALA A 151 -2.06 -1.51 3.77
C ALA A 151 -1.77 -3.00 3.60
N THR A 152 -1.10 -3.36 2.50
CA THR A 152 -0.87 -4.76 2.11
C THR A 152 0.54 -5.21 2.46
N SER A 153 0.67 -6.39 3.04
CA SER A 153 1.93 -7.03 3.42
C SER A 153 1.89 -8.54 3.20
N LEU A 154 3.07 -9.15 3.05
CA LEU A 154 3.27 -10.56 3.34
C LEU A 154 3.78 -10.69 4.78
N GLU A 155 3.11 -11.50 5.58
CA GLU A 155 3.44 -11.77 6.98
C GLU A 155 3.99 -13.21 7.14
N GLN A 156 4.84 -13.38 8.13
CA GLN A 156 5.30 -14.66 8.62
C GLN A 156 4.18 -15.33 9.44
N SER A 157 4.37 -16.61 9.77
CA SER A 157 3.47 -17.37 10.64
C SER A 157 3.37 -16.80 12.06
N LEU A 158 2.35 -17.22 12.82
CA LEU A 158 2.20 -16.91 14.25
C LEU A 158 3.41 -17.33 15.09
N SER A 159 4.12 -18.40 14.71
CA SER A 159 5.36 -18.80 15.40
C SER A 159 6.45 -17.73 15.34
N ASN A 160 6.35 -16.83 14.36
CA ASN A 160 7.19 -15.63 14.21
C ASN A 160 6.40 -14.35 14.51
N LEU A 161 5.31 -14.45 15.28
CA LEU A 161 4.47 -13.34 15.74
C LEU A 161 3.86 -12.49 14.62
N HIS A 162 3.59 -13.07 13.44
CA HIS A 162 3.08 -12.32 12.28
C HIS A 162 3.97 -11.15 11.85
N ASN A 163 5.29 -11.25 12.07
CA ASN A 163 6.22 -10.26 11.57
C ASN A 163 6.16 -10.17 10.03
N VAL A 164 6.47 -9.00 9.46
CA VAL A 164 6.51 -8.82 8.00
C VAL A 164 7.61 -9.71 7.42
N GLN A 165 7.36 -10.39 6.30
CA GLN A 165 8.40 -11.13 5.58
C GLN A 165 9.41 -10.17 4.95
N THR A 166 10.60 -10.66 4.59
CA THR A 166 11.54 -9.85 3.81
C THR A 166 10.89 -9.32 2.54
N ASP A 167 11.01 -8.00 2.32
CA ASP A 167 10.34 -7.27 1.22
C ASP A 167 8.80 -7.42 1.23
N GLY A 168 8.21 -7.66 2.41
CA GLY A 168 6.84 -8.11 2.54
C GLY A 168 5.80 -7.09 2.11
N TYR A 169 6.03 -5.79 2.30
CA TYR A 169 5.08 -4.76 1.84
C TYR A 169 4.99 -4.69 0.32
N ASN A 170 6.13 -4.69 -0.38
CA ASN A 170 6.16 -4.61 -1.83
C ASN A 170 5.61 -5.90 -2.45
N ARG A 171 6.06 -7.07 -1.97
CA ARG A 171 5.58 -8.38 -2.43
C ARG A 171 4.10 -8.60 -2.15
N GLY A 172 3.61 -8.17 -0.99
CA GLY A 172 2.21 -8.25 -0.61
C GLY A 172 1.32 -7.47 -1.59
N ARG A 173 1.64 -6.19 -1.81
CA ARG A 173 0.96 -5.34 -2.79
C ARG A 173 0.99 -5.94 -4.19
N ASP A 174 2.17 -6.35 -4.65
CA ASP A 174 2.34 -6.84 -6.03
C ASP A 174 1.59 -8.16 -6.24
N GLN A 175 1.45 -9.01 -5.22
CA GLN A 175 0.59 -10.20 -5.28
C GLN A 175 -0.90 -9.84 -5.38
N VAL A 176 -1.39 -8.86 -4.60
CA VAL A 176 -2.79 -8.39 -4.71
C VAL A 176 -3.07 -7.88 -6.12
N VAL A 177 -2.17 -7.04 -6.66
CA VAL A 177 -2.31 -6.52 -8.03
C VAL A 177 -2.31 -7.65 -9.05
N ASN A 178 -1.35 -8.59 -8.96
CA ASN A 178 -1.23 -9.70 -9.90
C ASN A 178 -2.48 -10.58 -9.93
N ILE A 179 -3.10 -10.87 -8.78
CA ILE A 179 -4.35 -11.63 -8.70
C ILE A 179 -5.51 -10.80 -9.26
N ALA A 180 -5.64 -9.53 -8.85
CA ALA A 180 -6.74 -8.67 -9.26
C ALA A 180 -6.80 -8.46 -10.78
N THR A 181 -5.64 -8.39 -11.44
CA THR A 181 -5.53 -8.08 -12.88
C THR A 181 -5.31 -9.31 -13.76
N GLN A 182 -5.63 -10.53 -13.28
CA GLN A 182 -5.47 -11.73 -14.10
C GLN A 182 -6.35 -11.68 -15.36
N PRO A 183 -5.85 -12.17 -16.51
CA PRO A 183 -6.67 -12.35 -17.70
C PRO A 183 -7.88 -13.25 -17.39
N GLY A 184 -9.08 -12.76 -17.68
CA GLY A 184 -10.34 -13.46 -17.38
C GLY A 184 -10.98 -13.07 -16.04
N GLY A 185 -10.29 -12.27 -15.22
CA GLY A 185 -10.78 -11.79 -13.93
C GLY A 185 -10.72 -12.83 -12.82
N ILE A 186 -11.32 -12.48 -11.68
CA ILE A 186 -11.48 -13.34 -10.50
C ILE A 186 -12.96 -13.55 -10.23
N GLU A 187 -13.31 -14.64 -9.55
CA GLU A 187 -14.71 -14.99 -9.28
C GLU A 187 -14.90 -15.53 -7.86
N TRP A 188 -15.99 -15.13 -7.21
CA TRP A 188 -16.47 -15.76 -5.98
C TRP A 188 -17.99 -15.92 -5.98
N LYS A 189 -18.47 -17.16 -5.85
CA LYS A 189 -19.90 -17.52 -5.81
C LYS A 189 -20.72 -16.84 -6.94
N GLY A 190 -20.18 -16.80 -8.15
CA GLY A 190 -20.84 -16.18 -9.31
C GLY A 190 -20.61 -14.68 -9.49
N ASN A 191 -20.03 -13.99 -8.49
CA ASN A 191 -19.62 -12.59 -8.62
C ASN A 191 -18.28 -12.54 -9.34
N LYS A 192 -18.25 -11.92 -10.52
CA LYS A 192 -17.06 -11.80 -11.36
C LYS A 192 -16.51 -10.40 -11.28
N PHE A 193 -15.20 -10.28 -11.25
CA PHE A 193 -14.50 -9.01 -11.15
C PHE A 193 -13.38 -8.97 -12.17
N GLN A 194 -13.27 -7.88 -12.91
CA GLN A 194 -12.05 -7.55 -13.64
C GLN A 194 -11.44 -6.29 -13.07
N ALA A 195 -10.10 -6.21 -13.05
CA ALA A 195 -9.42 -5.02 -12.61
C ALA A 195 -8.35 -4.57 -13.61
N THR A 196 -8.16 -3.26 -13.67
CA THR A 196 -6.95 -2.64 -14.24
C THR A 196 -6.18 -1.92 -13.15
N VAL A 197 -4.89 -1.69 -13.37
CA VAL A 197 -4.01 -1.00 -12.42
C VAL A 197 -3.34 0.21 -13.08
N ALA A 198 -3.34 1.34 -12.37
CA ALA A 198 -2.45 2.46 -12.62
C ALA A 198 -1.45 2.57 -11.46
N TRP A 199 -0.20 2.89 -11.77
CA TRP A 199 0.85 3.03 -10.77
C TRP A 199 1.13 4.50 -10.47
N ILE A 200 1.23 4.81 -9.18
CA ILE A 200 1.74 6.08 -8.69
C ILE A 200 3.20 5.88 -8.32
N GLU A 201 4.06 6.69 -8.94
CA GLU A 201 5.51 6.62 -8.74
C GLU A 201 5.93 7.07 -7.33
N PRO A 202 7.09 6.61 -6.83
CA PRO A 202 7.65 7.07 -5.56
C PRO A 202 7.84 8.59 -5.54
N GLY A 203 7.71 9.20 -4.37
CA GLY A 203 7.81 10.65 -4.21
C GLY A 203 6.53 11.43 -4.50
N ARG A 204 5.48 10.74 -4.98
CA ARG A 204 4.19 11.38 -5.29
C ARG A 204 3.21 11.34 -4.13
N LEU A 205 3.02 10.16 -3.54
CA LEU A 205 2.18 9.94 -2.36
C LEU A 205 2.95 9.27 -1.22
N MET A 206 3.99 8.49 -1.54
CA MET A 206 4.88 7.86 -0.57
C MET A 206 6.30 7.85 -1.14
N ASN A 207 7.31 8.13 -0.31
CA ASN A 207 8.71 7.99 -0.70
C ASN A 207 9.15 6.53 -0.55
N ALA A 208 10.15 6.12 -1.34
CA ALA A 208 10.92 4.92 -1.00
C ALA A 208 11.68 5.21 0.31
N THR A 209 11.37 4.50 1.39
CA THR A 209 11.93 4.80 2.73
C THR A 209 11.72 3.65 3.71
N SER A 210 12.58 3.57 4.73
CA SER A 210 12.30 2.79 5.95
C SER A 210 11.97 3.68 7.16
N GLN A 211 12.03 5.00 6.99
CA GLN A 211 11.80 5.93 8.09
C GLN A 211 10.31 5.98 8.45
N ASN A 212 10.02 5.68 9.72
CA ASN A 212 8.67 5.63 10.28
C ASN A 212 7.75 4.65 9.54
N ILE A 213 8.32 3.55 9.04
CA ILE A 213 7.59 2.39 8.55
C ILE A 213 7.84 1.25 9.55
N SER A 214 6.80 0.54 9.96
CA SER A 214 6.94 -0.61 10.86
C SER A 214 7.74 -1.72 10.20
N HIS A 215 8.41 -2.55 11.00
CA HIS A 215 9.22 -3.68 10.52
C HIS A 215 10.33 -3.29 9.52
N ALA A 216 10.93 -2.10 9.69
CA ALA A 216 12.01 -1.59 8.85
C ALA A 216 13.21 -2.54 8.75
N GLU A 217 13.43 -3.38 9.77
CA GLU A 217 14.46 -4.42 9.81
C GLU A 217 14.25 -5.56 8.79
N MET A 218 13.05 -5.68 8.21
CA MET A 218 12.70 -6.69 7.21
C MET A 218 13.01 -6.25 5.77
N ALA A 219 13.74 -5.13 5.60
CA ALA A 219 14.13 -4.64 4.29
C ALA A 219 15.17 -5.56 3.64
N LEU A 220 15.23 -5.55 2.31
CA LEU A 220 16.34 -6.18 1.59
C LEU A 220 17.65 -5.41 1.86
N PRO A 221 18.81 -6.06 1.78
CA PRO A 221 20.10 -5.38 1.88
C PRO A 221 20.18 -4.17 0.93
N ASP A 222 20.60 -3.03 1.47
CA ASP A 222 20.76 -1.76 0.76
C ASP A 222 19.49 -1.20 0.08
N GLN A 223 18.30 -1.66 0.49
CA GLN A 223 17.01 -1.19 -0.01
C GLN A 223 16.12 -0.67 1.12
N PRO A 224 15.22 0.29 0.85
CA PRO A 224 14.18 0.65 1.80
C PRO A 224 13.13 -0.47 1.93
N ILE A 225 12.44 -0.54 3.08
CA ILE A 225 11.37 -1.52 3.35
C ILE A 225 10.16 -1.35 2.42
N VAL A 226 9.93 -0.12 1.91
CA VAL A 226 8.95 0.16 0.86
C VAL A 226 9.62 0.87 -0.31
N ASP A 227 9.21 0.50 -1.52
CA ASP A 227 9.69 1.11 -2.77
C ASP A 227 9.01 2.46 -3.09
N GLY A 228 7.98 2.85 -2.34
CA GLY A 228 7.23 4.10 -2.52
C GLY A 228 6.15 4.06 -3.60
N ARG A 229 6.03 2.98 -4.38
CA ARG A 229 4.98 2.83 -5.40
C ARG A 229 3.63 2.57 -4.74
N ILE A 230 2.57 3.11 -5.31
CA ILE A 230 1.18 2.83 -4.90
C ILE A 230 0.40 2.33 -6.10
N ALA A 231 -0.27 1.19 -5.94
CA ALA A 231 -1.17 0.64 -6.95
C ALA A 231 -2.56 1.28 -6.83
N VAL A 232 -3.13 1.74 -7.94
CA VAL A 232 -4.53 2.20 -8.02
C VAL A 232 -5.31 1.22 -8.88
N LEU A 233 -6.20 0.46 -8.26
CA LEU A 233 -7.05 -0.54 -8.89
C LEU A 233 -8.40 0.07 -9.28
N TYR A 234 -8.84 -0.25 -10.50
CA TYR A 234 -10.17 0.08 -11.02
C TYR A 234 -10.92 -1.22 -11.28
N LEU A 235 -11.95 -1.49 -10.47
CA LEU A 235 -12.75 -2.71 -10.57
C LEU A 235 -13.93 -2.48 -11.51
N LEU A 236 -14.13 -3.40 -12.46
CA LEU A 236 -15.16 -3.40 -13.48
C LEU A 236 -16.13 -4.55 -13.23
#